data_AF-A0A4R2IRM0-F1
#
_entry.id   AF-A0A4R2IRM0-F1
#
_cell.length_a   1.000
_cell.length_b   1.000
_cell.length_c   1.000
_cell.angle_alpha   90.00
_cell.angle_beta   90.00
_cell.angle_gamma   90.00
#
_symmetry.space_group_name_H-M   'P 1'
#
loop_
_entity.id
_entity.type
_entity.pdbx_description
1 polymer ?
#
loop_
_entity_poly.entity_id
_entity_poly.type
_entity_poly.pdbx_seq_one_letter_code
_entity_poly.pdbx_strand_id
1 'polypeptide(L)'
;MPVELPKELVEDPFWVRLPPPIRSMIVFALLFGFTALLGIAASKGGKESDAFVEGVPWTIWRTIAGAALAVFVVLTVQALRILQRPNEWGIFRAPGRRRRYLLLAAIGAGAVVWFRVRHPVGGLELPVQGLGWRTRTVLIAGMVASVPWLTIVWLAHAECHDLEKEIPRGTNGHLENNYMAAMQDEPGESEHLRSAVERLEQLWQLLLFSVGAFTFGVVAAVASSGALRGAFVAAYPERADEFPPANVLMYGLLFALGLSIIAVPMAVQWRNRAQQLVEHACPLPPDGKPTAEWVESRQRIEQLLHLDISILRNPLTILSVFAPLLISALAAFLPQVAG
;
A
#
# COMPACT_ATOMS: atom_id res chain seq x y z
N MET A 1 -12.62 15.59 -20.82
CA MET A 1 -13.50 14.41 -20.89
C MET A 1 -13.27 13.60 -19.62
N PRO A 2 -14.31 13.11 -18.92
CA PRO A 2 -14.10 12.13 -17.87
C PRO A 2 -13.45 10.90 -18.52
N VAL A 3 -12.29 10.48 -18.00
CA VAL A 3 -11.65 9.23 -18.40
C VAL A 3 -12.60 8.12 -17.94
N GLU A 4 -13.38 7.56 -18.87
CA GLU A 4 -14.08 6.31 -18.61
C GLU A 4 -12.98 5.26 -18.40
N LEU A 5 -12.72 4.93 -17.13
CA LEU A 5 -11.94 3.76 -16.77
C LEU A 5 -12.44 2.58 -17.62
N PRO A 6 -11.54 1.79 -18.25
CA PRO A 6 -11.95 0.67 -19.08
C PRO A 6 -12.92 -0.20 -18.28
N LYS A 7 -14.16 -0.36 -18.76
CA LYS A 7 -15.20 -1.15 -18.07
C LYS A 7 -14.75 -2.58 -17.77
N GLU A 8 -13.80 -3.09 -18.53
CA GLU A 8 -13.20 -4.41 -18.36
C GLU A 8 -12.17 -4.51 -17.22
N LEU A 9 -11.57 -3.39 -16.78
CA LEU A 9 -10.62 -3.35 -15.65
C LEU A 9 -11.31 -3.32 -14.28
N VAL A 10 -12.64 -3.17 -14.25
CA VAL A 10 -13.42 -3.00 -13.01
C VAL A 10 -14.25 -4.25 -12.66
N GLU A 11 -14.41 -5.22 -13.56
CA GLU A 11 -15.22 -6.41 -13.29
C GLU A 11 -14.38 -7.58 -12.74
N ASP A 12 -13.92 -7.48 -11.49
CA ASP A 12 -13.47 -8.65 -10.74
C ASP A 12 -14.68 -9.57 -10.50
N PRO A 13 -14.78 -10.75 -11.15
CA PRO A 13 -16.05 -11.46 -11.32
C PRO A 13 -16.56 -12.13 -10.04
N PHE A 14 -15.81 -12.09 -8.93
CA PHE A 14 -16.32 -12.61 -7.65
C PHE A 14 -16.75 -11.48 -6.71
N TRP A 15 -15.89 -10.51 -6.39
CA TRP A 15 -16.27 -9.47 -5.39
C TRP A 15 -17.17 -8.38 -5.92
N VAL A 16 -17.04 -7.99 -7.19
CA VAL A 16 -17.94 -7.00 -7.79
C VAL A 16 -19.31 -7.61 -8.07
N ARG A 17 -19.34 -8.90 -8.45
CA ARG A 17 -20.59 -9.66 -8.59
C ARG A 17 -21.31 -9.93 -7.28
N LEU A 18 -20.59 -9.95 -6.15
CA LEU A 18 -21.24 -10.00 -4.85
C LEU A 18 -22.04 -8.69 -4.66
N PRO A 19 -23.37 -8.79 -4.44
CA PRO A 19 -24.18 -7.64 -4.11
C PRO A 19 -23.52 -6.83 -2.98
N PRO A 20 -23.53 -5.49 -3.04
CA PRO A 20 -23.03 -4.64 -1.98
C PRO A 20 -23.41 -5.09 -0.54
N PRO A 21 -24.65 -5.55 -0.25
CA PRO A 21 -24.98 -6.03 1.10
C PRO A 21 -24.16 -7.25 1.53
N ILE A 22 -23.88 -8.20 0.64
CA ILE A 22 -23.10 -9.40 0.99
C ILE A 22 -21.64 -9.02 1.32
N ARG A 23 -21.06 -8.09 0.57
CA ARG A 23 -19.71 -7.57 0.85
C ARG A 23 -19.64 -6.95 2.24
N SER A 24 -20.59 -6.08 2.56
CA SER A 24 -20.69 -5.46 3.88
C SER A 24 -20.88 -6.53 4.97
N MET A 25 -21.76 -7.52 4.76
CA MET A 25 -21.96 -8.62 5.70
C MET A 25 -20.69 -9.42 5.96
N ILE A 26 -19.89 -9.73 4.93
CA ILE A 26 -18.60 -10.42 5.10
C ILE A 26 -17.63 -9.58 5.93
N VAL A 27 -17.52 -8.28 5.62
CA VAL A 27 -16.63 -7.37 6.37
C VAL A 27 -17.06 -7.25 7.83
N PHE A 28 -18.36 -7.08 8.09
CA PHE A 28 -18.90 -7.06 9.45
C PHE A 28 -18.68 -8.40 10.15
N ALA A 29 -18.92 -9.52 9.50
CA ALA A 29 -18.69 -10.86 10.07
C ALA A 29 -17.22 -11.05 10.46
N LEU A 30 -16.28 -10.62 9.63
CA LEU A 30 -14.84 -10.64 9.96
C LEU A 30 -14.54 -9.73 11.15
N LEU A 31 -15.07 -8.51 11.17
CA LEU A 31 -14.86 -7.55 12.25
C LEU A 31 -15.36 -8.10 13.60
N PHE A 32 -16.63 -8.54 13.65
CA PHE A 32 -17.22 -9.11 14.86
C PHE A 32 -16.54 -10.42 15.25
N GLY A 33 -16.22 -11.29 14.29
CA GLY A 33 -15.53 -12.55 14.52
C GLY A 33 -14.14 -12.35 15.14
N PHE A 34 -13.32 -11.46 14.59
CA PHE A 34 -11.99 -11.19 15.16
C PHE A 34 -12.06 -10.45 16.50
N THR A 35 -13.00 -9.52 16.66
CA THR A 35 -13.20 -8.83 17.95
C THR A 35 -13.60 -9.82 19.04
N ALA A 36 -14.52 -10.74 18.73
CA ALA A 36 -14.91 -11.81 19.64
C ALA A 36 -13.74 -12.74 19.94
N LEU A 37 -12.99 -13.18 18.91
CA LEU A 37 -11.83 -14.06 19.06
C LEU A 37 -10.76 -13.48 20.00
N LEU A 38 -10.52 -12.18 19.92
CA LEU A 38 -9.57 -11.48 20.81
C LEU A 38 -10.11 -11.34 22.25
N GLY A 39 -11.43 -11.44 22.46
CA GLY A 39 -12.08 -11.39 23.77
C GLY A 39 -12.24 -12.73 24.48
N ILE A 40 -12.17 -13.85 23.76
CA ILE A 40 -12.33 -15.20 24.35
C ILE A 40 -11.23 -15.46 25.38
N ALA A 41 -11.64 -15.89 26.58
CA ALA A 41 -10.74 -16.20 27.71
C ALA A 41 -9.76 -15.06 28.02
N ALA A 42 -10.25 -13.81 28.01
CA ALA A 42 -9.41 -12.65 28.31
C ALA A 42 -9.13 -12.47 29.80
N SER A 43 -10.05 -12.89 30.68
CA SER A 43 -9.86 -12.78 32.13
C SER A 43 -8.89 -13.84 32.67
N LYS A 44 -8.06 -13.45 33.65
CA LYS A 44 -7.22 -14.33 34.47
C LYS A 44 -7.99 -14.96 35.63
N GLY A 45 -9.29 -14.66 35.79
CA GLY A 45 -10.16 -15.19 36.86
C GLY A 45 -10.12 -14.43 38.18
N GLY A 46 -9.50 -13.24 38.22
CA GLY A 46 -9.49 -12.35 39.39
C GLY A 46 -10.38 -11.13 39.17
N LYS A 47 -10.96 -10.57 40.25
CA LYS A 47 -11.89 -9.43 40.20
C LYS A 47 -11.34 -8.21 39.43
N GLU A 48 -10.05 -7.91 39.61
CA GLU A 48 -9.38 -6.81 38.88
C GLU A 48 -9.25 -7.10 37.38
N SER A 49 -9.00 -8.36 37.02
CA SER A 49 -8.91 -8.81 35.63
C SER A 49 -10.28 -8.78 34.95
N ASP A 50 -11.33 -9.22 35.66
CA ASP A 50 -12.72 -9.17 35.17
C ASP A 50 -13.16 -7.72 34.94
N ALA A 51 -12.96 -6.85 35.93
CA ALA A 51 -13.31 -5.43 35.83
C ALA A 51 -12.57 -4.73 34.68
N PHE A 52 -11.29 -5.05 34.47
CA PHE A 52 -10.51 -4.48 33.37
C PHE A 52 -10.99 -4.98 31.99
N VAL A 53 -11.27 -6.29 31.86
CA VAL A 53 -11.73 -6.90 30.60
C VAL A 53 -13.14 -6.42 30.22
N GLU A 54 -13.99 -6.11 31.20
CA GLU A 54 -15.29 -5.48 30.96
C GLU A 54 -15.18 -3.97 30.70
N GLY A 55 -14.03 -3.38 31.04
CA GLY A 55 -13.75 -1.96 30.88
C GLY A 55 -13.77 -1.45 29.42
N VAL A 56 -14.10 -0.16 29.29
CA VAL A 56 -14.09 0.57 28.01
C VAL A 56 -12.72 0.53 27.31
N PRO A 57 -11.58 0.73 27.99
CA PRO A 57 -10.26 0.76 27.33
C PRO A 57 -9.90 -0.56 26.65
N TRP A 58 -10.16 -1.70 27.33
CA TRP A 58 -9.94 -3.02 26.75
C TRP A 58 -10.89 -3.28 25.57
N THR A 59 -12.15 -2.88 25.71
CA THR A 59 -13.16 -3.00 24.64
C THR A 59 -12.78 -2.21 23.40
N ILE A 60 -12.24 -1.00 23.55
CA ILE A 60 -11.71 -0.20 22.44
C ILE A 60 -10.55 -0.93 21.76
N TRP A 61 -9.57 -1.40 22.53
CA TRP A 61 -8.42 -2.10 21.97
C TRP A 61 -8.82 -3.35 21.18
N ARG A 62 -9.65 -4.25 21.74
CA ARG A 62 -10.08 -5.48 21.05
C ARG A 62 -10.80 -5.16 19.73
N THR A 63 -11.59 -4.09 19.71
CA THR A 63 -12.37 -3.68 18.54
C THR A 63 -11.45 -3.14 17.44
N ILE A 64 -10.49 -2.28 17.80
CA ILE A 64 -9.51 -1.74 16.85
C ILE A 64 -8.56 -2.83 16.35
N ALA A 65 -8.10 -3.73 17.23
CA ALA A 65 -7.28 -4.88 16.84
C ALA A 65 -8.06 -5.87 15.95
N GLY A 66 -9.34 -6.12 16.24
CA GLY A 66 -10.22 -6.94 15.40
C GLY A 66 -10.45 -6.31 14.03
N ALA A 67 -10.65 -4.99 13.97
CA ALA A 67 -10.72 -4.24 12.73
C ALA A 67 -9.41 -4.33 11.92
N ALA A 68 -8.26 -4.23 12.58
CA ALA A 68 -6.96 -4.37 11.94
C ALA A 68 -6.78 -5.77 11.30
N LEU A 69 -7.17 -6.83 12.01
CA LEU A 69 -7.16 -8.19 11.45
C LEU A 69 -8.07 -8.32 10.22
N ALA A 70 -9.28 -7.76 10.27
CA ALA A 70 -10.18 -7.74 9.12
C ALA A 70 -9.56 -7.00 7.92
N VAL A 71 -8.95 -5.83 8.16
CA VAL A 71 -8.22 -5.07 7.14
C VAL A 71 -7.09 -5.91 6.55
N PHE A 72 -6.27 -6.56 7.38
CA PHE A 72 -5.16 -7.40 6.89
C PHE A 72 -5.66 -8.57 6.03
N VAL A 73 -6.76 -9.22 6.40
CA VAL A 73 -7.36 -10.29 5.59
C VAL A 73 -7.83 -9.75 4.25
N VAL A 74 -8.59 -8.65 4.24
CA VAL A 74 -9.10 -8.03 3.00
C VAL A 74 -7.94 -7.63 2.08
N LEU A 75 -6.93 -6.95 2.63
CA LEU A 75 -5.75 -6.51 1.88
C LEU A 75 -4.96 -7.71 1.32
N THR A 76 -4.81 -8.78 2.09
CA THR A 76 -4.13 -10.00 1.64
C THR A 76 -4.88 -10.64 0.47
N VAL A 77 -6.20 -10.79 0.60
CA VAL A 77 -7.05 -11.38 -0.45
C VAL A 77 -6.99 -10.54 -1.73
N GLN A 78 -7.04 -9.21 -1.62
CA GLN A 78 -6.92 -8.32 -2.77
C GLN A 78 -5.56 -8.46 -3.46
N ALA A 79 -4.46 -8.45 -2.70
CA ALA A 79 -3.13 -8.61 -3.27
C ALA A 79 -2.93 -9.97 -3.95
N LEU A 80 -3.45 -11.05 -3.35
CA LEU A 80 -3.40 -12.38 -3.96
C LEU A 80 -4.16 -12.43 -5.29
N ARG A 81 -5.24 -11.66 -5.46
CA ARG A 81 -5.95 -11.58 -6.75
C ARG A 81 -5.14 -10.86 -7.81
N ILE A 82 -4.55 -9.73 -7.47
CA ILE A 82 -3.64 -9.01 -8.39
C ILE A 82 -2.54 -9.98 -8.86
N LEU A 83 -1.96 -10.75 -7.95
CA LEU A 83 -0.93 -11.74 -8.27
C LEU A 83 -1.45 -12.95 -9.07
N GLN A 84 -2.74 -13.29 -8.98
CA GLN A 84 -3.37 -14.34 -9.77
C GLN A 84 -3.66 -13.89 -11.20
N ARG A 85 -3.92 -12.59 -11.41
CA ARG A 85 -4.22 -11.99 -12.71
C ARG A 85 -3.25 -10.84 -13.06
N PRO A 86 -1.94 -11.11 -13.12
CA PRO A 86 -0.94 -10.06 -13.28
C PRO A 86 -1.11 -9.26 -14.58
N ASN A 87 -1.57 -9.90 -15.66
CA ASN A 87 -1.75 -9.28 -16.96
C ASN A 87 -2.82 -8.18 -16.97
N GLU A 88 -3.87 -8.31 -16.14
CA GLU A 88 -4.92 -7.28 -16.01
C GLU A 88 -4.38 -6.00 -15.34
N TRP A 89 -3.24 -6.10 -14.65
CA TRP A 89 -2.63 -5.01 -13.88
C TRP A 89 -1.31 -4.50 -14.50
N GLY A 90 -1.08 -4.80 -15.78
CA GLY A 90 0.10 -4.35 -16.50
C GLY A 90 1.38 -5.14 -16.21
N ILE A 91 1.29 -6.28 -15.53
CA ILE A 91 2.42 -7.16 -15.22
C ILE A 91 2.43 -8.33 -16.21
N PHE A 92 3.26 -8.25 -17.26
CA PHE A 92 3.25 -9.21 -18.36
C PHE A 92 4.36 -10.29 -18.29
N ARG A 93 5.41 -10.09 -17.48
CA ARG A 93 6.61 -10.94 -17.54
C ARG A 93 6.64 -12.12 -16.56
N ALA A 94 7.57 -13.03 -16.88
CA ALA A 94 7.58 -14.45 -16.59
C ALA A 94 7.27 -14.88 -15.13
N PRO A 95 6.52 -15.99 -14.94
CA PRO A 95 6.11 -16.52 -13.64
C PRO A 95 7.28 -16.84 -12.68
N GLY A 96 8.49 -17.06 -13.22
CA GLY A 96 9.70 -17.29 -12.44
C GLY A 96 10.16 -16.08 -11.61
N ARG A 97 9.86 -14.84 -12.01
CA ARG A 97 10.17 -13.64 -11.20
C ARG A 97 9.19 -13.50 -10.05
N ARG A 98 7.89 -13.73 -10.29
CA ARG A 98 6.84 -13.74 -9.27
C ARG A 98 7.19 -14.66 -8.10
N ARG A 99 7.57 -15.90 -8.38
CA ARG A 99 7.92 -16.87 -7.33
C ARG A 99 9.15 -16.44 -6.52
N ARG A 100 10.15 -15.84 -7.18
CA ARG A 100 11.37 -15.33 -6.51
C ARG A 100 11.05 -14.18 -5.57
N TYR A 101 10.30 -13.18 -6.03
CA TYR A 101 9.92 -12.04 -5.20
C TYR A 101 9.01 -12.44 -4.04
N LEU A 102 8.06 -13.35 -4.26
CA LEU A 102 7.22 -13.88 -3.19
C LEU A 102 8.05 -14.62 -2.13
N LEU A 103 9.02 -15.42 -2.55
CA LEU A 103 9.91 -16.13 -1.64
C LEU A 103 10.81 -15.16 -0.85
N LEU A 104 11.37 -14.14 -1.51
CA LEU A 104 12.19 -13.11 -0.83
C LEU A 104 11.36 -12.30 0.18
N ALA A 105 10.14 -11.90 -0.19
CA ALA A 105 9.23 -11.18 0.71
C ALA A 105 8.82 -12.06 1.89
N ALA A 106 8.52 -13.34 1.66
CA ALA A 106 8.20 -14.30 2.71
C ALA A 106 9.38 -14.56 3.66
N ILE A 107 10.61 -14.65 3.14
CA ILE A 107 11.82 -14.77 3.97
C ILE A 107 12.01 -13.52 4.83
N GLY A 108 11.85 -12.33 4.24
CA GLY A 108 11.96 -11.07 4.98
C GLY A 108 10.93 -10.97 6.12
N ALA A 109 9.66 -11.22 5.82
CA ALA A 109 8.59 -11.24 6.83
C ALA A 109 8.84 -12.33 7.89
N GLY A 110 9.26 -13.53 7.46
CA GLY A 110 9.60 -14.64 8.34
C GLY A 110 10.75 -14.33 9.28
N ALA A 111 11.79 -13.65 8.81
CA ALA A 111 12.93 -13.22 9.62
C ALA A 111 12.51 -12.20 10.69
N VAL A 112 11.64 -11.24 10.34
CA VAL A 112 11.09 -10.27 11.30
C VAL A 112 10.23 -10.97 12.35
N VAL A 113 9.33 -11.87 11.93
CA VAL A 113 8.49 -12.66 12.86
C VAL A 113 9.37 -13.50 13.78
N TRP A 114 10.36 -14.21 13.23
CA TRP A 114 11.29 -15.03 14.00
C TRP A 114 12.08 -14.19 15.02
N PHE A 115 12.60 -13.03 14.60
CA PHE A 115 13.31 -12.10 15.48
C PHE A 115 12.40 -11.63 16.63
N ARG A 116 11.14 -11.29 16.34
CA ARG A 116 10.17 -10.84 17.35
C ARG A 116 9.72 -11.94 18.31
N VAL A 117 9.71 -13.19 17.85
CA VAL A 117 9.44 -14.36 18.71
C VAL A 117 10.62 -14.66 19.62
N ARG A 118 11.86 -14.55 19.11
CA ARG A 118 13.11 -14.76 19.88
C ARG A 118 13.43 -13.64 20.86
N HIS A 119 13.11 -12.40 20.49
CA HIS A 119 13.35 -11.20 21.28
C HIS A 119 12.02 -10.53 21.63
N PRO A 120 11.24 -11.11 22.57
CA PRO A 120 10.07 -10.43 23.08
C PRO A 120 10.52 -9.13 23.71
N VAL A 121 9.98 -8.00 23.23
CA VAL A 121 10.09 -6.73 23.96
C VAL A 121 9.42 -6.97 25.31
N GLY A 122 10.08 -6.56 26.40
CA GLY A 122 9.58 -6.71 27.78
C GLY A 122 8.07 -6.49 27.81
N GLY A 123 7.34 -7.55 28.17
CA GLY A 123 5.91 -7.58 27.95
C GLY A 123 5.21 -6.54 28.82
N LEU A 124 4.36 -5.72 28.23
CA LEU A 124 3.39 -4.94 28.99
C LEU A 124 2.51 -5.92 29.75
N GLU A 125 2.66 -5.95 31.08
CA GLU A 125 1.87 -6.82 31.93
C GLU A 125 0.50 -6.19 32.16
N LEU A 126 -0.48 -6.50 31.30
CA LEU A 126 -1.89 -6.21 31.58
C LEU A 126 -2.52 -7.36 32.38
N PRO A 127 -3.61 -7.08 33.13
CA PRO A 127 -4.39 -8.11 33.82
C PRO A 127 -5.29 -8.87 32.83
N VAL A 128 -4.69 -9.35 31.74
CA VAL A 128 -5.35 -10.09 30.65
C VAL A 128 -4.58 -11.37 30.39
N GLN A 129 -5.27 -12.50 30.41
CA GLN A 129 -4.66 -13.81 30.16
C GLN A 129 -4.22 -13.91 28.71
N GLY A 130 -2.93 -14.11 28.44
CA GLY A 130 -2.46 -14.34 27.06
C GLY A 130 -2.37 -13.11 26.18
N LEU A 131 -2.27 -11.90 26.74
CA LEU A 131 -2.05 -10.69 25.94
C LEU A 131 -0.88 -10.83 24.93
N GLY A 132 0.22 -11.45 25.37
CA GLY A 132 1.41 -11.65 24.54
C GLY A 132 1.13 -12.43 23.25
N TRP A 133 0.29 -13.47 23.28
CA TRP A 133 -0.05 -14.20 22.06
C TRP A 133 -1.01 -13.40 21.17
N ARG A 134 -1.99 -12.69 21.75
CA ARG A 134 -2.96 -11.89 20.99
C ARG A 134 -2.29 -10.77 20.19
N THR A 135 -1.40 -10.02 20.85
CA THR A 135 -0.61 -8.95 20.20
C THR A 135 0.33 -9.50 19.13
N ARG A 136 0.96 -10.66 19.37
CA ARG A 136 1.77 -11.36 18.37
C ARG A 136 0.93 -11.80 17.16
N THR A 137 -0.29 -12.28 17.35
CA THR A 137 -1.18 -12.67 16.25
C THR A 137 -1.48 -11.48 15.33
N VAL A 138 -1.80 -10.30 15.90
CA VAL A 138 -2.04 -9.08 15.12
C VAL A 138 -0.79 -8.68 14.33
N LEU A 139 0.38 -8.71 14.97
CA LEU A 139 1.66 -8.42 14.32
C LEU A 139 1.96 -9.39 13.17
N ILE A 140 1.84 -10.70 13.41
CA ILE A 140 2.10 -11.75 12.42
C ILE A 140 1.13 -11.61 11.24
N ALA A 141 -0.15 -11.34 11.51
CA ALA A 141 -1.15 -11.12 10.47
C ALA A 141 -0.76 -9.91 9.59
N GLY A 142 -0.34 -8.80 10.17
CA GLY A 142 0.16 -7.64 9.42
C GLY A 142 1.40 -7.96 8.58
N MET A 143 2.35 -8.72 9.14
CA MET A 143 3.56 -9.15 8.41
C MET A 143 3.21 -10.06 7.23
N VAL A 144 2.34 -11.05 7.43
CA VAL A 144 1.86 -11.95 6.36
C VAL A 144 1.12 -11.15 5.29
N ALA A 145 0.28 -10.20 5.67
CA ALA A 145 -0.44 -9.35 4.73
C ALA A 145 0.49 -8.49 3.88
N SER A 146 1.65 -8.07 4.40
CA SER A 146 2.63 -7.27 3.65
C SER A 146 3.33 -8.03 2.52
N VAL A 147 3.47 -9.36 2.63
CA VAL A 147 4.23 -10.20 1.68
C VAL A 147 3.74 -10.07 0.22
N PRO A 148 2.43 -10.28 -0.09
CA PRO A 148 1.97 -10.16 -1.47
C PRO A 148 2.06 -8.72 -1.99
N TRP A 149 1.90 -7.71 -1.14
CA TRP A 149 2.04 -6.30 -1.55
C TRP A 149 3.47 -5.91 -1.89
N LEU A 150 4.46 -6.34 -1.09
CA LEU A 150 5.88 -6.13 -1.42
C LEU A 150 6.23 -6.82 -2.74
N THR A 151 5.67 -8.01 -2.97
CA THR A 151 5.85 -8.76 -4.21
C THR A 151 5.30 -7.97 -5.41
N ILE A 152 4.10 -7.41 -5.30
CA ILE A 152 3.48 -6.59 -6.35
C ILE A 152 4.33 -5.36 -6.67
N VAL A 153 4.79 -4.65 -5.64
CA VAL A 153 5.64 -3.46 -5.82
C VAL A 153 6.95 -3.80 -6.53
N TRP A 154 7.62 -4.89 -6.15
CA TRP A 154 8.84 -5.33 -6.83
C TRP A 154 8.61 -5.81 -8.25
N LEU A 155 7.47 -6.45 -8.53
CA LEU A 155 7.08 -6.79 -9.90
C LEU A 155 6.86 -5.55 -10.74
N ALA A 156 6.09 -4.59 -10.24
CA ALA A 156 5.82 -3.34 -10.95
C ALA A 156 7.09 -2.52 -11.19
N HIS A 157 8.01 -2.49 -10.21
CA HIS A 157 9.35 -1.90 -10.38
C HIS A 157 10.16 -2.60 -11.48
N ALA A 158 10.13 -3.93 -11.50
CA ALA A 158 10.82 -4.71 -12.54
C ALA A 158 10.21 -4.49 -13.93
N GLU A 159 8.90 -4.32 -14.04
CA GLU A 159 8.22 -4.00 -15.30
C GLU A 159 8.56 -2.59 -15.78
N CYS A 160 8.58 -1.59 -14.89
CA CYS A 160 9.06 -0.24 -15.23
C CYS A 160 10.52 -0.26 -15.75
N HIS A 161 11.37 -1.08 -15.16
CA HIS A 161 12.76 -1.26 -15.62
C HIS A 161 12.84 -2.04 -16.95
N ASP A 162 11.90 -2.93 -17.21
CA ASP A 162 11.90 -3.74 -18.42
C ASP A 162 11.35 -2.96 -19.63
N LEU A 163 10.37 -2.09 -19.42
CA LEU A 163 9.88 -1.12 -20.42
C LEU A 163 11.02 -0.21 -20.94
N GLU A 164 11.97 0.16 -20.08
CA GLU A 164 13.17 0.92 -20.50
C GLU A 164 13.97 0.22 -21.60
N LYS A 165 13.99 -1.11 -21.59
CA LYS A 165 14.76 -1.90 -22.56
C LYS A 165 13.99 -2.12 -23.86
N GLU A 166 12.66 -1.99 -23.83
CA GLU A 166 11.79 -2.19 -24.98
C GLU A 166 11.66 -0.94 -25.85
N ILE A 167 11.82 0.26 -25.28
CA ILE A 167 11.81 1.51 -26.06
C ILE A 167 13.10 1.57 -26.89
N PRO A 168 13.02 1.56 -28.24
CA PRO A 168 14.20 1.54 -29.12
C PRO A 168 15.11 2.73 -28.82
N ARG A 169 16.33 2.45 -28.36
CA ARG A 169 17.39 3.46 -28.30
C ARG A 169 18.03 3.52 -29.67
N GLY A 170 17.92 4.67 -30.34
CA GLY A 170 18.59 4.89 -31.63
C GLY A 170 20.11 4.65 -31.53
N THR A 171 20.74 4.38 -32.67
CA THR A 171 22.09 3.83 -32.85
C THR A 171 23.22 4.62 -32.17
N ASN A 172 22.97 5.86 -31.74
CA ASN A 172 23.92 6.74 -31.05
C ASN A 172 23.61 6.97 -29.56
N GLY A 173 22.69 6.21 -28.96
CA GLY A 173 22.18 6.48 -27.60
C GLY A 173 21.26 7.71 -27.52
N HIS A 174 21.08 8.42 -28.64
CA HIS A 174 20.00 9.36 -28.87
C HIS A 174 18.87 8.61 -29.59
N LEU A 175 17.63 8.81 -29.13
CA LEU A 175 16.46 8.31 -29.84
C LEU A 175 16.49 8.84 -31.28
N GLU A 176 16.28 7.94 -32.23
CA GLU A 176 16.25 8.27 -33.65
C GLU A 176 15.03 9.16 -33.90
N ASN A 177 15.25 10.48 -33.87
CA ASN A 177 14.23 11.52 -34.03
C ASN A 177 13.75 11.58 -35.48
N ASN A 178 13.07 10.53 -35.94
CA ASN A 178 12.38 10.55 -37.22
C ASN A 178 10.97 11.11 -37.02
N TYR A 179 10.91 12.43 -36.85
CA TYR A 179 9.66 13.21 -36.74
C TYR A 179 8.73 12.97 -37.95
N MET A 180 9.31 12.65 -39.13
CA MET A 180 8.57 12.33 -40.35
C MET A 180 8.13 10.86 -40.43
N ALA A 181 8.84 9.91 -39.80
CA ALA A 181 8.39 8.52 -39.70
C ALA A 181 7.23 8.42 -38.71
N ALA A 182 7.31 9.02 -37.52
CA ALA A 182 6.20 9.03 -36.56
C ALA A 182 4.87 9.63 -37.09
N MET A 183 4.91 10.46 -38.14
CA MET A 183 3.72 10.93 -38.87
C MET A 183 3.30 10.04 -40.06
N GLN A 184 4.21 9.25 -40.61
CA GLN A 184 3.99 8.36 -41.77
C GLN A 184 3.89 6.88 -41.39
N ASP A 185 4.11 6.54 -40.12
CA ASP A 185 4.13 5.18 -39.63
C ASP A 185 2.80 4.49 -39.94
N GLU A 186 2.90 3.36 -40.64
CA GLU A 186 1.79 2.45 -40.84
C GLU A 186 1.19 2.08 -39.47
N PRO A 187 -0.12 1.77 -39.38
CA PRO A 187 -0.87 1.58 -38.13
C PRO A 187 -0.22 0.66 -37.05
N GLY A 188 0.82 -0.12 -37.38
CA GLY A 188 1.58 -0.96 -36.44
C GLY A 188 2.51 -0.24 -35.45
N GLU A 189 3.17 0.88 -35.78
CA GLU A 189 4.08 1.56 -34.81
C GLU A 189 3.29 2.37 -33.75
N SER A 190 2.10 2.85 -34.11
CA SER A 190 1.16 3.46 -33.16
C SER A 190 0.66 2.47 -32.09
N GLU A 191 0.65 1.16 -32.39
CA GLU A 191 0.20 0.12 -31.47
C GLU A 191 1.22 -0.13 -30.35
N HIS A 192 2.52 -0.05 -30.66
CA HIS A 192 3.59 -0.13 -29.67
C HIS A 192 3.56 1.05 -28.70
N LEU A 193 3.36 2.28 -29.20
CA LEU A 193 3.24 3.45 -28.34
C LEU A 193 1.99 3.37 -27.46
N ARG A 194 0.83 3.04 -28.06
CA ARG A 194 -0.43 2.88 -27.32
C ARG A 194 -0.29 1.84 -26.20
N SER A 195 0.27 0.68 -26.51
CA SER A 195 0.48 -0.37 -25.51
C SER A 195 1.46 0.05 -24.41
N ALA A 196 2.52 0.81 -24.72
CA ALA A 196 3.44 1.34 -23.72
C ALA A 196 2.77 2.37 -22.80
N VAL A 197 1.93 3.25 -23.35
CA VAL A 197 1.15 4.23 -22.59
C VAL A 197 0.17 3.52 -21.65
N GLU A 198 -0.61 2.55 -22.17
CA GLU A 198 -1.56 1.75 -21.38
C GLU A 198 -0.86 1.00 -20.24
N ARG A 199 0.32 0.42 -20.52
CA ARG A 199 1.15 -0.25 -19.50
C ARG A 199 1.59 0.70 -18.39
N LEU A 200 2.09 1.89 -18.75
CA LEU A 200 2.50 2.88 -17.75
C LEU A 200 1.32 3.37 -16.91
N GLU A 201 0.14 3.58 -17.53
CA GLU A 201 -1.06 3.95 -16.80
C GLU A 201 -1.47 2.86 -15.79
N GLN A 202 -1.50 1.59 -16.23
CA GLN A 202 -1.81 0.45 -15.36
C GLN A 202 -0.81 0.33 -14.20
N LEU A 203 0.49 0.51 -14.47
CA LEU A 203 1.53 0.47 -13.43
C LEU A 203 1.39 1.63 -12.43
N TRP A 204 0.94 2.81 -12.87
CA TRP A 204 0.64 3.93 -11.97
C TRP A 204 -0.56 3.65 -11.08
N GLN A 205 -1.64 3.13 -11.64
CA GLN A 205 -2.83 2.75 -10.87
C GLN A 205 -2.48 1.66 -9.85
N LEU A 206 -1.68 0.67 -10.25
CA LEU A 206 -1.18 -0.39 -9.37
C LEU A 206 -0.31 0.16 -8.23
N LEU A 207 0.54 1.16 -8.52
CA LEU A 207 1.35 1.84 -7.51
C LEU A 207 0.46 2.57 -6.49
N LEU A 208 -0.50 3.37 -6.94
CA LEU A 208 -1.42 4.08 -6.07
C LEU A 208 -2.23 3.11 -5.20
N PHE A 209 -2.70 2.03 -5.79
CA PHE A 209 -3.44 0.99 -5.07
C PHE A 209 -2.56 0.32 -4.01
N SER A 210 -1.32 -0.01 -4.35
CA SER A 210 -0.35 -0.63 -3.42
C SER A 210 0.01 0.30 -2.26
N VAL A 211 0.32 1.57 -2.54
CA VAL A 211 0.64 2.57 -1.50
C VAL A 211 -0.58 2.82 -0.60
N GLY A 212 -1.77 2.92 -1.18
CA GLY A 212 -3.03 3.05 -0.42
C GLY A 212 -3.24 1.86 0.51
N ALA A 213 -3.11 0.63 0.00
CA ALA A 213 -3.24 -0.59 0.79
C ALA A 213 -2.24 -0.65 1.95
N PHE A 214 -0.96 -0.37 1.69
CA PHE A 214 0.06 -0.29 2.75
C PHE A 214 -0.30 0.76 3.79
N THR A 215 -0.73 1.93 3.36
CA THR A 215 -1.15 3.03 4.25
C THR A 215 -2.27 2.57 5.16
N PHE A 216 -3.35 1.98 4.62
CA PHE A 216 -4.46 1.44 5.43
C PHE A 216 -4.01 0.37 6.43
N GLY A 217 -3.12 -0.54 6.01
CA GLY A 217 -2.57 -1.56 6.90
C GLY A 217 -1.76 -0.96 8.06
N VAL A 218 -0.89 0.01 7.75
CA VAL A 218 -0.08 0.72 8.76
C VAL A 218 -0.96 1.50 9.72
N VAL A 219 -1.94 2.25 9.21
CA VAL A 219 -2.91 3.00 10.02
C VAL A 219 -3.61 2.07 11.00
N ALA A 220 -4.07 0.90 10.55
CA ALA A 220 -4.71 -0.08 11.42
C ALA A 220 -3.76 -0.64 12.50
N ALA A 221 -2.50 -0.91 12.14
CA ALA A 221 -1.48 -1.39 13.08
C ALA A 221 -1.12 -0.34 14.16
N VAL A 222 -0.94 0.91 13.74
CA VAL A 222 -0.65 2.04 14.62
C VAL A 222 -1.83 2.32 15.54
N ALA A 223 -3.05 2.37 15.00
CA ALA A 223 -4.26 2.58 15.80
C ALA A 223 -4.43 1.49 16.87
N SER A 224 -4.17 0.22 16.51
CA SER A 224 -4.19 -0.89 17.46
C SER A 224 -3.12 -0.74 18.56
N SER A 225 -1.94 -0.23 18.20
CA SER A 225 -0.85 0.03 19.16
C SER A 225 -1.18 1.18 20.11
N GLY A 226 -1.77 2.27 19.63
CA GLY A 226 -2.20 3.38 20.48
C GLY A 226 -3.38 3.02 21.38
N ALA A 227 -4.33 2.22 20.88
CA ALA A 227 -5.41 1.67 21.70
C ALA A 227 -4.87 0.75 22.80
N LEU A 228 -3.81 -0.02 22.52
CA LEU A 228 -3.15 -0.86 23.52
C LEU A 228 -2.51 -0.02 24.61
N ARG A 229 -1.88 1.10 24.21
CA ARG A 229 -1.35 2.09 25.15
C ARG A 229 -2.44 2.68 26.02
N GLY A 230 -3.56 3.09 25.42
CA GLY A 230 -4.71 3.61 26.17
C GLY A 230 -5.22 2.61 27.21
N ALA A 231 -5.32 1.33 26.83
CA ALA A 231 -5.68 0.26 27.76
C ALA A 231 -4.64 0.06 28.88
N PHE A 232 -3.35 0.17 28.56
CA PHE A 232 -2.25 0.07 29.54
C PHE A 232 -2.25 1.22 30.55
N VAL A 233 -2.34 2.46 30.09
CA VAL A 233 -2.36 3.65 30.96
C VAL A 233 -3.61 3.67 31.84
N ALA A 234 -4.75 3.20 31.33
CA ALA A 234 -5.97 3.07 32.13
C ALA A 234 -5.88 1.97 33.21
N ALA A 235 -5.13 0.90 32.96
CA ALA A 235 -4.90 -0.15 33.95
C ALA A 235 -3.89 0.26 35.04
N TYR A 236 -2.85 1.00 34.64
CA TYR A 236 -1.72 1.37 35.50
C TYR A 236 -1.31 2.84 35.27
N PRO A 237 -2.06 3.81 35.80
CA PRO A 237 -1.75 5.24 35.63
C PRO A 237 -0.34 5.61 36.12
N GLU A 238 0.11 4.99 37.21
CA GLU A 238 1.42 5.20 37.82
C GLU A 238 2.59 4.64 36.99
N ARG A 239 2.30 3.78 36.02
CA ARG A 239 3.29 3.16 35.12
C ARG A 239 3.22 3.74 33.70
N ALA A 240 2.55 4.87 33.49
CA ALA A 240 2.38 5.46 32.17
C ALA A 240 3.72 5.71 31.43
N ASP A 241 4.81 5.96 32.15
CA ASP A 241 6.16 6.16 31.62
C ASP A 241 6.81 4.88 31.07
N GLU A 242 6.31 3.69 31.44
CA GLU A 242 6.77 2.41 30.85
C GLU A 242 6.27 2.23 29.41
N PHE A 243 5.15 2.87 29.05
CA PHE A 243 4.65 2.92 27.69
C PHE A 243 4.46 4.36 27.21
N PRO A 244 5.57 5.08 26.97
CA PRO A 244 5.51 6.48 26.60
C PRO A 244 4.85 6.66 25.23
N PRO A 245 4.14 7.78 25.00
CA PRO A 245 3.52 8.10 23.71
C PRO A 245 4.55 8.16 22.57
N ALA A 246 5.80 8.49 22.90
CA ALA A 246 6.93 8.49 21.98
C ALA A 246 7.12 7.12 21.27
N ASN A 247 6.82 6.00 21.93
CA ASN A 247 6.92 4.68 21.31
C ASN A 247 5.90 4.52 20.17
N VAL A 248 4.66 5.01 20.35
CA VAL A 248 3.61 4.97 19.31
C VAL A 248 4.00 5.87 18.13
N LEU A 249 4.50 7.07 18.41
CA LEU A 249 5.02 7.99 17.39
C LEU A 249 6.18 7.37 16.60
N MET A 250 7.10 6.71 17.28
CA MET A 250 8.25 6.07 16.64
C MET A 250 7.84 4.91 15.73
N TYR A 251 6.80 4.14 16.09
CA TYR A 251 6.21 3.16 15.17
C TYR A 251 5.64 3.83 13.92
N GLY A 252 4.88 4.92 14.08
CA GLY A 252 4.38 5.73 12.97
C GLY A 252 5.47 6.22 12.04
N LEU A 253 6.51 6.81 12.61
CA LEU A 253 7.65 7.34 11.88
C LEU A 253 8.38 6.22 11.13
N LEU A 254 8.64 5.09 11.78
CA LEU A 254 9.29 3.94 11.15
C LEU A 254 8.50 3.44 9.92
N PHE A 255 7.18 3.34 10.03
CA PHE A 255 6.35 2.92 8.90
C PHE A 255 6.26 3.98 7.81
N ALA A 256 6.19 5.28 8.15
CA ALA A 256 6.22 6.36 7.18
C ALA A 256 7.53 6.36 6.39
N LEU A 257 8.67 6.17 7.07
CA LEU A 257 9.98 6.05 6.43
C LEU A 257 10.05 4.80 5.54
N GLY A 258 9.59 3.65 6.03
CA GLY A 258 9.54 2.42 5.25
C GLY A 258 8.70 2.56 3.98
N LEU A 259 7.51 3.17 4.08
CA LEU A 259 6.65 3.46 2.93
C LEU A 259 7.34 4.43 1.96
N SER A 260 8.02 5.45 2.48
CA SER A 260 8.76 6.42 1.65
C SER A 260 9.87 5.75 0.84
N ILE A 261 10.67 4.88 1.49
CA ILE A 261 11.78 4.15 0.86
C ILE A 261 11.27 3.29 -0.30
N ILE A 262 10.04 2.79 -0.21
CA ILE A 262 9.43 1.93 -1.23
C ILE A 262 8.76 2.76 -2.33
N ALA A 263 7.91 3.72 -1.95
CA ALA A 263 7.06 4.45 -2.87
C ALA A 263 7.82 5.50 -3.69
N VAL A 264 8.76 6.22 -3.09
CA VAL A 264 9.45 7.34 -3.76
C VAL A 264 10.30 6.87 -4.94
N PRO A 265 11.20 5.86 -4.82
CA PRO A 265 12.00 5.41 -5.96
C PRO A 265 11.13 4.87 -7.10
N MET A 266 10.03 4.20 -6.77
CA MET A 266 9.11 3.67 -7.77
C MET A 266 8.36 4.77 -8.52
N ALA A 267 7.87 5.79 -7.81
CA ALA A 267 7.23 6.95 -8.42
C ALA A 267 8.19 7.75 -9.31
N VAL A 268 9.43 7.94 -8.86
CA VAL A 268 10.48 8.61 -9.65
C VAL A 268 10.80 7.82 -10.91
N GLN A 269 10.99 6.50 -10.79
CA GLN A 269 11.29 5.65 -11.94
C GLN A 269 10.14 5.68 -12.94
N TRP A 270 8.89 5.51 -12.49
CA TRP A 270 7.72 5.60 -13.35
C TRP A 270 7.64 6.95 -14.08
N ARG A 271 7.85 8.07 -13.36
CA ARG A 271 7.81 9.41 -13.96
C ARG A 271 8.89 9.60 -15.02
N ASN A 272 10.11 9.17 -14.73
CA ASN A 272 11.21 9.23 -15.70
C ASN A 272 10.87 8.44 -16.98
N ARG A 273 10.17 7.30 -16.85
CA ARG A 273 9.73 6.52 -18.02
C ARG A 273 8.60 7.19 -18.79
N ALA A 274 7.60 7.71 -18.10
CA ALA A 274 6.53 8.46 -18.73
C ALA A 274 7.07 9.69 -19.49
N GLN A 275 8.05 10.39 -18.93
CA GLN A 275 8.72 11.51 -19.60
C GLN A 275 9.49 11.07 -20.85
N GLN A 276 10.28 10.00 -20.76
CA GLN A 276 10.98 9.44 -21.92
C GLN A 276 10.01 8.99 -23.02
N LEU A 277 8.86 8.42 -22.65
CA LEU A 277 7.84 8.01 -23.59
C LEU A 277 7.22 9.23 -24.30
N VAL A 278 6.94 10.30 -23.58
CA VAL A 278 6.45 11.57 -24.17
C VAL A 278 7.49 12.19 -25.10
N GLU A 279 8.76 12.21 -24.69
CA GLU A 279 9.85 12.71 -25.52
C GLU A 279 10.01 11.89 -26.81
N HIS A 280 9.79 10.57 -26.75
CA HIS A 280 9.82 9.71 -27.92
C HIS A 280 8.60 9.90 -28.83
N ALA A 281 7.40 10.03 -28.25
CA ALA A 281 6.15 10.21 -28.99
C ALA A 281 6.01 11.60 -29.61
N CYS A 282 6.61 12.62 -28.99
CA CYS A 282 6.57 14.01 -29.43
C CYS A 282 7.99 14.60 -29.42
N PRO A 283 8.89 14.15 -30.33
CA PRO A 283 10.25 14.66 -30.40
C PRO A 283 10.25 16.14 -30.78
N LEU A 284 11.27 16.89 -30.37
CA LEU A 284 11.35 18.30 -30.78
C LEU A 284 11.47 18.42 -32.30
N PRO A 285 10.71 19.34 -32.93
CA PRO A 285 10.86 19.64 -34.35
C PRO A 285 12.32 19.98 -34.73
N PRO A 286 12.81 19.60 -35.92
CA PRO A 286 14.20 19.82 -36.33
C PRO A 286 14.61 21.29 -36.37
N ASP A 287 13.65 22.19 -36.59
CA ASP A 287 13.83 23.64 -36.62
C ASP A 287 13.83 24.27 -35.21
N GLY A 288 13.61 23.47 -34.17
CA GLY A 288 13.51 23.89 -32.77
C GLY A 288 12.28 24.73 -32.46
N LYS A 289 11.28 24.79 -33.36
CA LYS A 289 10.09 25.63 -33.20
C LYS A 289 8.83 24.76 -33.05
N PRO A 290 8.33 24.59 -31.82
CA PRO A 290 7.08 23.88 -31.57
C PRO A 290 5.91 24.51 -32.34
N THR A 291 5.22 23.71 -33.16
CA THR A 291 3.94 24.12 -33.76
C THR A 291 2.81 23.96 -32.73
N ALA A 292 1.67 24.64 -32.96
CA ALA A 292 0.51 24.51 -32.07
C ALA A 292 0.01 23.06 -31.96
N GLU A 293 0.01 22.33 -33.07
CA GLU A 293 -0.38 20.91 -33.14
C GLU A 293 0.56 20.00 -32.35
N TRP A 294 1.88 20.28 -32.38
CA TRP A 294 2.86 19.55 -31.57
C TRP A 294 2.61 19.78 -30.07
N VAL A 295 2.36 21.03 -29.67
CA VAL A 295 2.09 21.38 -28.26
C VAL A 295 0.82 20.68 -27.78
N GLU A 296 -0.24 20.69 -28.56
CA GLU A 296 -1.50 20.02 -28.21
C GLU A 296 -1.31 18.50 -28.07
N SER A 297 -0.61 17.88 -29.01
CA SER A 297 -0.36 16.43 -29.00
C SER A 297 0.47 16.01 -27.79
N ARG A 298 1.55 16.75 -27.50
CA ARG A 298 2.38 16.52 -26.31
C ARG A 298 1.57 16.67 -25.02
N GLN A 299 0.80 17.74 -24.91
CA GLN A 299 -0.03 18.02 -23.73
C GLN A 299 -1.06 16.92 -23.50
N ARG A 300 -1.65 16.36 -24.57
CA ARG A 300 -2.62 15.25 -24.47
C ARG A 300 -1.99 14.00 -23.86
N ILE A 301 -0.77 13.63 -24.27
CA ILE A 301 -0.06 12.48 -23.72
C ILE A 301 0.40 12.77 -22.28
N GLU A 302 0.91 13.97 -22.00
CA GLU A 302 1.30 14.38 -20.65
C GLU A 302 0.11 14.34 -19.68
N GLN A 303 -1.08 14.78 -20.10
CA GLN A 303 -2.31 14.70 -19.31
C GLN A 303 -2.75 13.26 -19.06
N LEU A 304 -2.70 12.41 -20.09
CA LEU A 304 -3.08 11.00 -19.95
C LEU A 304 -2.14 10.26 -18.97
N LEU A 305 -0.84 10.54 -19.05
CA LEU A 305 0.16 10.04 -18.11
C LEU A 305 0.25 10.87 -16.82
N HIS A 306 -0.66 11.80 -16.55
CA HIS A 306 -0.69 12.62 -15.33
C HIS A 306 0.65 13.32 -14.99
N LEU A 307 1.44 13.66 -16.01
CA LEU A 307 2.74 14.33 -15.86
C LEU A 307 2.60 15.82 -15.55
N ASP A 308 1.46 16.41 -15.92
CA ASP A 308 1.04 17.77 -15.64
C ASP A 308 0.83 18.02 -14.14
N ILE A 309 0.49 16.98 -13.38
CA ILE A 309 0.42 17.03 -11.93
C ILE A 309 1.83 16.85 -11.37
N SER A 310 2.32 17.86 -10.65
CA SER A 310 3.57 17.73 -9.90
C SER A 310 3.42 16.62 -8.86
N ILE A 311 4.40 15.71 -8.75
CA ILE A 311 4.42 14.63 -7.72
C ILE A 311 4.18 15.22 -6.32
N LEU A 312 4.79 16.38 -6.04
CA LEU A 312 4.65 17.08 -4.75
C LEU A 312 3.31 17.79 -4.60
N ARG A 313 2.57 18.01 -5.69
CA ARG A 313 1.20 18.54 -5.64
C ARG A 313 0.16 17.43 -5.71
N ASN A 314 0.53 16.16 -5.73
CA ASN A 314 -0.43 15.10 -5.52
C ASN A 314 -0.66 14.94 -4.01
N PRO A 315 -1.74 15.54 -3.46
CA PRO A 315 -2.00 15.49 -2.03
C PRO A 315 -2.17 14.06 -1.54
N LEU A 316 -2.60 13.12 -2.40
CA LEU A 316 -2.74 11.72 -2.04
C LEU A 316 -1.38 11.06 -1.79
N THR A 317 -0.33 11.43 -2.53
CA THR A 317 1.02 10.87 -2.33
C THR A 317 1.67 11.42 -1.06
N ILE A 318 1.52 12.72 -0.79
CA ILE A 318 2.01 13.33 0.46
C ILE A 318 1.20 12.80 1.65
N LEU A 319 -0.13 12.83 1.56
CA LEU A 319 -1.01 12.41 2.65
C LEU A 319 -0.87 10.91 2.95
N SER A 320 -0.67 10.06 1.95
CA SER A 320 -0.43 8.62 2.18
C SER A 320 0.88 8.36 2.91
N VAL A 321 1.95 9.09 2.57
CA VAL A 321 3.25 8.98 3.26
C VAL A 321 3.19 9.50 4.70
N PHE A 322 2.48 10.60 4.95
CA PHE A 322 2.37 11.20 6.29
C PHE A 322 1.20 10.67 7.13
N ALA A 323 0.25 9.94 6.55
CA ALA A 323 -0.89 9.37 7.28
C ALA A 323 -0.48 8.51 8.48
N PRO A 324 0.55 7.63 8.41
CA PRO A 324 1.03 6.91 9.58
C PRO A 324 1.47 7.83 10.73
N LEU A 325 2.11 8.96 10.42
CA LEU A 325 2.57 9.92 11.41
C LEU A 325 1.40 10.67 12.05
N LEU A 326 0.44 11.15 11.23
CA LEU A 326 -0.77 11.82 11.71
C LEU A 326 -1.60 10.90 12.61
N ILE A 327 -1.82 9.65 12.19
CA ILE A 327 -2.55 8.66 12.99
C ILE A 327 -1.76 8.30 14.25
N SER A 328 -0.44 8.22 14.20
CA SER A 328 0.36 7.97 15.39
C SER A 328 0.29 9.11 16.38
N ALA A 329 0.28 10.36 15.92
CA ALA A 329 0.09 11.52 16.76
C ALA A 329 -1.30 11.49 17.42
N LEU A 330 -2.36 11.28 16.63
CA LEU A 330 -3.71 11.13 17.16
C LEU A 330 -3.78 9.99 18.18
N ALA A 331 -3.24 8.82 17.86
CA ALA A 331 -3.28 7.63 18.71
C ALA A 331 -2.42 7.77 19.98
N ALA A 332 -1.33 8.55 19.93
CA ALA A 332 -0.47 8.82 21.06
C ALA A 332 -1.12 9.79 22.07
N PHE A 333 -1.84 10.79 21.57
CA PHE A 333 -2.36 11.91 22.39
C PHE A 333 -3.86 11.83 22.70
N LEU A 334 -4.67 11.05 21.96
CA LEU A 334 -6.11 10.85 22.22
C LEU A 334 -6.45 10.50 23.69
N PRO A 335 -5.70 9.63 24.39
CA PRO A 335 -6.01 9.29 25.78
C PRO A 335 -5.92 10.49 26.75
N GLN A 336 -5.17 11.53 26.41
CA GLN A 336 -4.97 12.71 27.28
C GLN A 336 -6.06 13.77 27.11
N VAL A 337 -6.90 13.66 26.06
CA VAL A 337 -7.95 14.65 25.75
C VAL A 337 -9.34 14.18 26.22
N ALA A 338 -9.49 12.88 26.50
CA ALA A 338 -10.76 12.24 26.86
C ALA A 338 -10.87 11.87 28.36
N GLY A 339 -9.84 12.13 29.15
CA GLY A 339 -9.82 11.97 30.61
C GLY A 339 -9.70 13.31 31.31
#